data_AF-A0A9P7BZ13-F1
#
_entry.id   AF-A0A9P7BZ13-F1
#
_cell.length_a   1.000
_cell.length_b   1.000
_cell.length_c   1.000
_cell.angle_alpha   90.00
_cell.angle_beta   90.00
_cell.angle_gamma   90.00
#
_symmetry.space_group_name_H-M   'P 1'
#
loop_
_entity.id
_entity.type
_entity.pdbx_description
1 polymer ?
#
loop_
_entity_poly.entity_id
_entity_poly.type
_entity_poly.pdbx_seq_one_letter_code
_entity_poly.pdbx_strand_id
1 'polypeptide(L)'
;MNFKKEQTATLLEKLEINLNSDEKDLDGKALLKVVMRKFLPCGDALLEMICIHLPSPITSQAYRAALLYEGPADDECSVGIHGAYLR
;
A
#
# COMPACT_ATOMS: atom_id res chain seq x y z
N MET A 1 19.29 -16.63 23.76
CA MET A 1 19.38 -15.29 23.16
C MET A 1 19.18 -14.27 24.28
N ASN A 2 20.02 -13.23 24.34
CA ASN A 2 19.95 -12.24 25.43
C ASN A 2 18.97 -11.12 25.03
N PHE A 3 17.67 -11.33 25.29
CA PHE A 3 16.62 -10.37 24.92
C PHE A 3 16.56 -9.24 25.94
N LYS A 4 16.81 -8.00 25.49
CA LYS A 4 16.81 -6.80 26.34
C LYS A 4 15.37 -6.29 26.59
N LYS A 5 14.58 -7.08 27.31
CA LYS A 5 13.12 -6.87 27.47
C LYS A 5 12.76 -5.49 28.03
N GLU A 6 13.51 -4.98 29.00
CA GLU A 6 13.29 -3.63 29.58
C GLU A 6 13.48 -2.51 28.55
N GLN A 7 14.50 -2.61 27.70
CA GLN A 7 14.75 -1.63 26.64
C GLN A 7 13.67 -1.69 25.57
N THR A 8 13.23 -2.90 25.20
CA THR A 8 12.12 -3.09 24.27
C THR A 8 10.83 -2.50 24.84
N ALA A 9 10.50 -2.74 26.10
CA ALA A 9 9.30 -2.19 26.74
C ALA A 9 9.31 -0.65 26.75
N THR A 10 10.44 -0.05 27.13
CA THR A 10 10.62 1.42 27.10
C THR A 10 10.44 2.00 25.69
N LEU A 11 10.94 1.29 24.67
CA LEU A 11 10.80 1.73 23.28
C LEU A 11 9.35 1.62 22.79
N LEU A 12 8.65 0.54 23.11
CA LEU A 12 7.25 0.35 22.73
C LEU A 12 6.34 1.42 23.34
N GLU A 13 6.59 1.81 24.58
CA GLU A 13 5.88 2.91 25.25
C GLU A 13 6.12 4.24 24.53
N LYS A 14 7.39 4.56 24.21
CA LYS A 14 7.74 5.80 23.48
C LYS A 14 7.17 5.89 22.07
N LEU A 15 6.97 4.74 21.42
CA LEU A 15 6.38 4.65 20.08
C LEU A 15 4.85 4.47 20.13
N GLU A 16 4.26 4.50 21.34
CA GLU A 16 2.82 4.33 21.58
C GLU A 16 2.27 2.99 21.02
N ILE A 17 3.11 1.95 21.00
CA ILE A 17 2.75 0.63 20.49
C ILE A 17 2.21 -0.23 21.63
N ASN A 18 0.89 -0.42 21.63
CA ASN A 18 0.21 -1.27 22.60
C ASN A 18 0.17 -2.75 22.17
N LEU A 19 0.70 -3.62 23.02
CA LEU A 19 0.63 -5.08 22.87
C LEU A 19 -0.44 -5.67 23.79
N ASN A 20 -1.21 -6.64 23.30
CA ASN A 20 -2.13 -7.44 24.11
C ASN A 20 -1.36 -8.46 24.98
N SER A 21 -2.06 -9.21 25.83
CA SER A 21 -1.42 -10.17 26.75
C SER A 21 -0.57 -11.21 26.01
N ASP A 22 -1.12 -11.83 24.97
CA ASP A 22 -0.44 -12.89 24.21
C ASP A 22 0.76 -12.35 23.42
N GLU A 23 0.67 -11.11 22.93
CA GLU A 23 1.72 -10.42 22.18
C GLU A 23 2.92 -10.04 23.06
N LYS A 24 2.70 -9.80 24.36
CA LYS A 24 3.78 -9.47 25.33
C LYS A 24 4.66 -10.67 25.63
N ASP A 25 4.14 -11.88 25.49
CA ASP A 25 4.88 -13.13 25.69
C ASP A 25 5.71 -13.52 24.46
N LEU A 26 5.52 -12.85 23.33
CA LEU A 26 6.32 -13.07 22.12
C LEU A 26 7.74 -12.54 22.29
N ASP A 27 8.70 -13.27 21.73
CA ASP A 27 10.11 -12.87 21.70
C ASP A 27 10.69 -12.97 20.27
N GLY A 28 11.82 -12.30 20.06
CA GLY A 28 12.60 -12.36 18.83
C GLY A 28 11.79 -11.99 17.58
N LYS A 29 11.81 -12.87 16.57
CA LYS A 29 11.20 -12.61 15.25
C LYS A 29 9.67 -12.47 15.30
N ALA A 30 9.02 -13.18 16.22
CA ALA A 30 7.56 -13.11 16.36
C ALA A 30 7.13 -11.75 16.90
N LEU A 31 7.79 -11.27 17.96
CA LEU A 31 7.57 -9.94 18.53
C LEU A 31 7.82 -8.84 17.50
N LEU A 32 8.96 -8.90 16.78
CA LEU A 32 9.30 -7.91 15.76
C LEU A 32 8.20 -7.79 14.69
N LYS A 33 7.63 -8.91 14.24
CA LYS A 33 6.58 -8.91 13.22
C LYS A 33 5.30 -8.22 13.71
N VAL A 34 4.93 -8.42 14.97
CA VAL A 34 3.75 -7.78 15.58
C VAL A 34 4.00 -6.29 15.76
N VAL A 35 5.15 -5.92 16.34
CA VAL A 35 5.52 -4.53 16.59
C VAL A 35 5.56 -3.72 15.30
N MET A 36 6.20 -4.24 14.25
CA MET A 36 6.29 -3.53 12.96
C MET A 36 4.93 -3.36 12.27
N ARG A 37 4.02 -4.33 12.39
CA ARG A 37 2.66 -4.21 11.84
C ARG A 37 1.87 -3.07 12.49
N LYS A 38 2.08 -2.84 13.79
CA LYS A 38 1.43 -1.76 14.54
C LYS A 38 2.13 -0.42 14.33
N PHE A 39 3.46 -0.43 14.28
CA PHE A 39 4.26 0.78 14.09
C PHE A 39 4.11 1.40 12.70
N LEU A 40 4.10 0.56 11.67
CA LEU A 40 4.01 1.00 10.29
C LEU A 40 3.03 0.12 9.51
N PRO A 41 1.73 0.49 9.49
CA PRO A 41 0.71 -0.18 8.69
C PRO A 41 1.05 -0.08 7.19
N CYS A 42 1.68 -1.13 6.66
CA CYS A 42 2.13 -1.16 5.26
C CYS A 42 0.97 -1.03 4.26
N GLY A 43 -0.22 -1.53 4.61
CA GLY A 43 -1.41 -1.44 3.76
C GLY A 43 -1.79 0.00 3.46
N ASP A 44 -1.89 0.84 4.49
CA ASP A 44 -2.29 2.24 4.36
C ASP A 44 -1.24 3.05 3.60
N ALA A 45 0.05 2.85 3.93
CA ALA A 45 1.15 3.52 3.25
C ALA A 45 1.23 3.16 1.76
N LEU A 46 1.04 1.88 1.40
CA LEU A 46 1.01 1.45 0.01
C LEU A 46 -0.23 1.97 -0.72
N LEU A 47 -1.38 1.98 -0.06
CA LEU A 47 -2.61 2.50 -0.64
C LEU A 47 -2.51 3.99 -0.92
N GLU A 48 -1.95 4.76 0.01
CA GLU A 48 -1.71 6.20 -0.17
C GLU A 48 -0.78 6.45 -1.35
N MET A 49 0.33 5.71 -1.45
CA MET A 49 1.25 5.80 -2.60
C MET A 49 0.54 5.49 -3.93
N ILE A 50 -0.27 4.42 -3.96
CA ILE A 50 -1.07 4.05 -5.15
C ILE A 50 -2.02 5.19 -5.53
N CYS A 51 -2.77 5.73 -4.57
CA CYS A 51 -3.74 6.79 -4.84
C CYS A 51 -3.11 8.11 -5.29
N ILE A 52 -1.93 8.45 -4.76
CA ILE A 52 -1.24 9.70 -5.11
C ILE A 52 -0.54 9.59 -6.47
N HIS A 53 0.09 8.44 -6.76
CA HIS A 53 1.02 8.34 -7.87
C HIS A 53 0.53 7.49 -9.05
N LEU A 54 -0.38 6.54 -8.84
CA LEU A 54 -0.93 5.79 -9.96
C LEU A 54 -2.11 6.55 -10.58
N PRO A 55 -2.08 6.81 -11.90
CA PRO A 55 -3.19 7.47 -12.57
C PRO A 55 -4.44 6.60 -12.52
N SER A 56 -5.61 7.25 -12.44
CA SER A 56 -6.89 6.57 -12.59
C SER A 56 -6.99 5.83 -13.93
N PRO A 57 -7.88 4.82 -14.08
CA PRO A 57 -8.12 4.18 -15.36
C PRO A 57 -8.38 5.18 -16.48
N ILE A 58 -9.25 6.18 -16.24
CA ILE A 58 -9.60 7.24 -17.19
C ILE A 58 -8.36 8.02 -17.63
N THR A 59 -7.52 8.45 -16.68
CA THR A 59 -6.26 9.16 -16.98
C THR A 59 -5.28 8.28 -17.74
N SER A 60 -5.15 7.01 -17.34
CA SER A 60 -4.18 6.08 -17.90
C SER A 60 -4.55 5.60 -19.30
N GLN A 61 -5.85 5.46 -19.56
CA GLN A 61 -6.40 4.99 -20.82
C GLN A 61 -6.15 5.98 -21.96
N ALA A 62 -6.24 7.29 -21.70
CA ALA A 62 -6.00 8.32 -22.71
C ALA A 62 -4.63 8.15 -23.42
N TYR A 63 -3.56 7.87 -22.68
CA TYR A 63 -2.24 7.66 -23.29
C TYR A 63 -1.93 6.19 -23.61
N ARG A 64 -2.72 5.23 -23.10
CA ARG A 64 -2.53 3.79 -23.37
C ARG A 64 -3.36 3.27 -24.53
N ALA A 65 -4.41 3.98 -24.97
CA ALA A 65 -5.30 3.53 -26.03
C ALA A 65 -4.55 3.11 -27.30
N ALA A 66 -3.58 3.93 -27.75
CA ALA A 66 -2.77 3.65 -28.93
C ALA A 66 -1.85 2.41 -28.79
N LEU A 67 -1.56 1.97 -27.57
CA LEU A 67 -0.80 0.74 -27.32
C LEU A 67 -1.70 -0.49 -27.18
N LEU A 68 -2.92 -0.30 -26.64
CA LEU A 68 -3.86 -1.38 -26.34
C LEU A 68 -4.73 -1.76 -27.54
N TYR A 69 -4.84 -0.88 -28.54
CA TYR A 69 -5.69 -1.07 -29.71
C TYR A 69 -4.89 -0.99 -31.01
N GLU A 70 -5.03 -2.00 -31.86
CA GLU A 70 -4.29 -2.12 -33.13
C GLU A 70 -5.02 -1.49 -34.33
N GLY A 71 -6.29 -1.13 -34.16
CA GLY A 71 -7.10 -0.53 -35.22
C GLY A 71 -6.89 0.98 -35.38
N PRO A 72 -7.63 1.62 -36.30
CA PRO A 72 -7.56 3.06 -36.52
C PRO A 72 -7.88 3.87 -35.25
N ALA A 73 -7.24 5.03 -35.08
CA ALA A 73 -7.44 5.88 -33.89
C ALA A 73 -8.83 6.53 -33.83
N ASP A 74 -9.48 6.67 -34.99
CA ASP A 74 -10.83 7.20 -35.17
C ASP A 74 -11.93 6.12 -35.09
N ASP A 75 -11.54 4.85 -34.94
CA ASP A 75 -12.49 3.77 -34.70
C ASP A 75 -13.22 3.94 -33.35
N GLU A 76 -14.50 3.58 -33.33
CA GLU A 76 -15.36 3.72 -32.15
C GLU A 76 -14.79 3.01 -30.93
N CYS A 77 -14.13 1.85 -31.11
CA CYS A 77 -13.51 1.11 -30.01
C CYS A 77 -12.29 1.84 -29.46
N SER A 78 -11.46 2.44 -30.32
CA SER A 78 -10.29 3.24 -29.91
C SER A 78 -10.72 4.47 -29.12
N VAL A 79 -11.74 5.17 -29.62
CA VAL A 79 -12.33 6.35 -28.96
C VAL A 79 -12.96 5.97 -27.61
N GLY A 80 -13.62 4.81 -27.54
CA GLY A 80 -14.15 4.23 -26.31
C GLY A 80 -13.06 3.91 -25.28
N ILE A 81 -11.96 3.26 -25.71
CA ILE A 81 -10.81 2.96 -24.86
C ILE A 81 -10.14 4.24 -24.36
N HIS A 82 -10.00 5.28 -25.18
CA HIS A 82 -9.43 6.58 -24.78
C HIS A 82 -10.29 7.31 -23.72
N GLY A 83 -11.58 6.96 -23.59
CA GLY A 83 -12.49 7.53 -22.59
C GLY A 83 -13.17 8.83 -23.02
N ALA A 84 -13.28 9.09 -24.33
CA ALA A 84 -13.90 10.31 -24.86
C ALA A 84 -15.41 10.43 -24.58
N TYR A 85 -16.09 9.32 -24.24
CA TYR A 85 -17.54 9.27 -24.02
C TYR A 85 -18.00 9.56 -22.58
N LEU A 86 -17.07 9.76 -21.63
CA LEU A 86 -17.39 10.01 -20.21
C LEU A 86 -17.33 11.50 -19.82
N ARG A 87 -17.41 12.42 -20.78
CA ARG A 87 -17.52 13.87 -20.54
C ARG A 87 -18.73 14.47 -21.23
#